data_AF-A0A358E4V3-F1
#
_entry.id   AF-A0A358E4V3-F1
#
_cell.length_a   1.000
_cell.length_b   1.000
_cell.length_c   1.000
_cell.angle_alpha   90.00
_cell.angle_beta   90.00
_cell.angle_gamma   90.00
#
_symmetry.space_group_name_H-M   'P 1'
#
loop_
_entity.id
_entity.type
_entity.pdbx_description
1 polymer ?
#
loop_
_entity_poly.entity_id
_entity_poly.type
_entity_poly.pdbx_seq_one_letter_code
_entity_poly.pdbx_strand_id
1 'polypeptide(L)' 'MINDIILALNNQVVNQAKLQRLLDCASDTHVTLTLIRDGQIVNVALPVLQARQDRAYFTIENEEKFQQWLDH' A
#
# COMPACT_ATOMS: atom_id res chain seq x y z
N MET A 1 13.68 0.81 -7.60
CA MET A 1 13.71 -0.40 -6.76
C MET A 1 13.38 -1.59 -7.64
N ILE A 2 14.35 -2.02 -8.45
CA ILE A 2 14.25 -3.23 -9.26
C ILE A 2 15.32 -4.13 -8.63
N ASN A 3 14.92 -5.31 -8.13
CA ASN A 3 15.75 -6.36 -7.48
C ASN A 3 15.74 -6.47 -5.94
N ASP A 4 14.92 -5.73 -5.21
CA ASP A 4 14.77 -5.98 -3.76
C ASP A 4 13.84 -7.19 -3.53
N ILE A 5 14.30 -8.18 -2.76
CA ILE A 5 13.47 -9.34 -2.36
C ILE A 5 13.08 -9.16 -0.90
N ILE A 6 11.79 -9.03 -0.63
CA ILE A 6 11.26 -8.93 0.74
C ILE A 6 11.23 -10.31 1.38
N LEU A 7 11.81 -10.44 2.57
CA LEU A 7 11.85 -11.68 3.35
C LEU A 7 10.88 -11.65 4.53
N ALA A 8 10.89 -10.56 5.29
CA ALA A 8 10.10 -10.44 6.52
C ALA A 8 9.62 -9.01 6.79
N LEU A 9 8.55 -8.92 7.56
CA LEU A 9 7.99 -7.69 8.09
C LEU A 9 7.77 -7.88 9.60
N ASN A 10 8.30 -6.98 10.43
CA ASN A 10 8.23 -7.05 11.90
C ASN A 10 8.59 -8.45 12.46
N ASN A 11 9.73 -9.00 12.01
CA ASN A 11 10.24 -10.33 12.36
C ASN A 11 9.36 -11.52 11.92
N GLN A 12 8.34 -11.30 11.09
CA GLN A 12 7.52 -12.36 10.52
C GLN A 12 7.87 -12.58 9.05
N VAL A 13 8.17 -13.82 8.66
CA VAL A 13 8.35 -14.18 7.26
C VAL A 13 7.06 -13.88 6.49
N VAL A 14 7.19 -13.17 5.36
CA VAL A 14 6.07 -12.71 4.54
C VAL A 14 6.09 -13.38 3.17
N ASN A 15 4.90 -13.58 2.63
CA ASN A 15 4.68 -13.87 1.22
C ASN A 15 3.77 -12.78 0.65
N GLN A 16 3.49 -12.80 -0.66
CA GLN A 16 2.74 -11.74 -1.33
C GLN A 16 1.36 -11.48 -0.69
N ALA A 17 0.61 -12.53 -0.35
CA ALA A 17 -0.72 -12.41 0.26
C ALA A 17 -0.66 -11.97 1.73
N LYS A 18 0.34 -12.45 2.48
CA LYS A 18 0.52 -12.12 3.89
C LYS A 18 1.03 -10.70 4.08
N LEU A 19 1.83 -10.18 3.14
CA LEU A 19 2.36 -8.82 3.18
C LEU A 19 1.23 -7.78 3.19
N GLN A 20 0.26 -7.89 2.27
CA GLN A 20 -0.88 -6.97 2.22
C GLN A 20 -1.68 -7.01 3.53
N ARG A 21 -2.01 -8.21 4.03
CA ARG A 21 -2.76 -8.34 5.30
C ARG A 21 -2.01 -7.77 6.50
N LEU A 22 -0.68 -7.94 6.56
CA LEU A 22 0.13 -7.38 7.64
C LEU A 22 0.19 -5.86 7.57
N LEU A 23 0.19 -5.27 6.38
CA LEU A 23 0.11 -3.82 6.19
C LEU A 23 -1.29 -3.30 6.52
N ASP A 24 -2.36 -4.02 6.13
CA ASP A 24 -3.75 -3.65 6.44
C ASP A 24 -4.05 -3.72 7.95
N CYS A 25 -3.44 -4.68 8.65
CA CYS A 25 -3.55 -4.80 10.11
C CYS A 25 -2.53 -3.96 10.88
N ALA A 26 -1.54 -3.36 10.21
CA ALA A 26 -0.55 -2.53 10.88
C ALA A 26 -1.21 -1.26 11.38
N SER A 27 -1.41 -1.20 12.70
CA SER A 27 -1.87 0.01 13.40
C SER A 27 -0.70 0.97 13.65
N ASP A 28 0.53 0.47 13.49
CA ASP A 28 1.77 1.19 13.75
C ASP A 28 2.18 2.05 12.56
N THR A 29 2.69 3.24 12.88
CA THR A 29 3.17 4.21 11.88
C THR A 29 4.47 3.77 11.20
N HIS A 30 5.13 2.74 11.70
CA HIS A 30 6.42 2.25 11.20
C HIS A 30 6.46 0.72 11.21
N VAL A 31 7.03 0.14 10.16
CA VAL A 31 7.30 -1.30 10.04
C VAL A 31 8.78 -1.54 9.75
N THR A 32 9.33 -2.59 10.32
CA THR A 32 10.69 -3.05 10.00
C THR A 32 10.60 -4.09 8.89
N LEU A 33 11.19 -3.78 7.74
CA LEU A 33 11.28 -4.67 6.60
C LEU A 33 12.67 -5.31 6.54
N THR A 34 12.71 -6.63 6.49
CA THR A 34 13.92 -7.39 6.17
C THR A 34 13.88 -7.74 4.70
N LEU A 35 14.87 -7.29 3.94
CA LEU A 35 14.97 -7.49 2.50
C LEU A 35 16.39 -7.89 2.08
N ILE A 36 16.51 -8.57 0.94
CA ILE A 36 17.78 -8.80 0.26
C ILE A 36 17.97 -7.69 -0.76
N ARG A 37 19.07 -6.95 -0.63
CA ARG A 37 19.52 -5.93 -1.59
C ARG A 37 20.99 -6.17 -1.91
N ASP A 38 21.31 -6.27 -3.18
CA ASP A 38 22.68 -6.50 -3.67
C ASP A 38 23.37 -7.71 -3.01
N GLY A 39 22.60 -8.76 -2.73
CA GLY A 39 23.08 -9.99 -2.08
C GLY A 39 23.28 -9.88 -0.57
N GLN A 40 22.95 -8.74 0.05
CA GLN A 40 23.04 -8.53 1.49
C GLN A 40 21.65 -8.47 2.13
N ILE A 41 21.54 -8.99 3.36
CA ILE A 41 20.32 -8.85 4.16
C ILE A 41 20.36 -7.48 4.83
N VAL A 42 19.37 -6.65 4.53
CA VAL A 42 19.22 -5.30 5.06
C VAL A 42 17.91 -5.21 5.84
N ASN A 43 17.96 -4.58 7.01
CA ASN A 43 16.77 -4.22 7.78
C ASN A 43 16.52 -2.73 7.61
N VAL A 44 15.33 -2.36 7.15
CA VAL A 44 14.93 -0.98 6.90
C VAL A 44 13.66 -0.69 7.68
N ALA A 45 13.66 0.39 8.47
CA ALA A 45 12.44 0.92 9.05
C ALA A 45 11.75 1.81 8.00
N LEU A 46 10.53 1.44 7.61
CA LEU A 46 9.73 2.19 6.66
C LEU A 46 8.47 2.73 7.35
N PRO A 47 8.12 4.01 7.14
CA PRO A 47 6.85 4.51 7.62
C PRO A 47 5.71 3.84 6.85
N VAL A 48 4.70 3.38 7.58
CA VAL A 48 3.43 2.93 6.97
C VAL A 48 2.65 4.18 6.61
N LEU A 49 2.66 4.52 5.34
CA LEU A 49 1.80 5.57 4.82
C LEU A 49 0.42 4.97 4.59
N GLN A 50 -0.63 5.70 4.97
CA GLN A 50 -1.98 5.33 4.53
C GLN A 50 -1.94 5.18 3.01
N ALA A 51 -2.53 4.09 2.52
CA ALA A 51 -2.68 3.89 1.09
C ALA A 51 -3.23 5.18 0.52
N ARG A 52 -2.46 5.85 -0.37
CA ARG A 52 -3.02 6.91 -1.19
C ARG A 52 -4.23 6.28 -1.83
N GLN A 53 -5.41 6.83 -1.53
CA GLN A 53 -6.59 6.47 -2.26
C GLN A 53 -6.32 6.90 -3.71
N ASP A 54 -5.72 6.01 -4.52
CA ASP A 54 -5.69 6.11 -5.98
C ASP A 54 -7.11 5.86 -6.54
N ARG A 55 -8.13 6.36 -5.83
CA ARG A 55 -9.52 6.41 -6.21
C ARG A 55 -9.83 7.89 -6.34
N ALA A 56 -9.99 8.34 -7.58
CA ALA A 56 -10.66 9.61 -7.82
C ALA A 56 -12.11 9.46 -7.34
N TYR A 57 -12.39 9.92 -6.12
CA TYR A 57 -13.76 10.07 -5.66
C TYR A 57 -14.36 11.26 -6.40
N PHE A 58 -15.22 11.00 -7.37
CA PHE A 58 -16.03 12.02 -8.01
C PHE A 58 -17.30 12.21 -7.18
N THR A 59 -17.48 13.41 -6.62
CA THR A 59 -18.72 13.79 -5.98
C THR A 59 -19.60 14.48 -7.02
N ILE A 60 -20.82 13.99 -7.20
CA ILE A 60 -21.81 14.69 -8.02
C ILE A 60 -22.40 15.81 -7.18
N GLU A 61 -21.92 17.03 -7.39
CA GLU A 61 -22.43 18.22 -6.69
C GLU A 61 -23.78 18.70 -7.25
N ASN A 62 -24.13 18.28 -8.47
CA ASN A 62 -25.38 18.65 -9.13
C ASN A 62 -25.95 17.46 -9.90
N GLU A 63 -27.02 16.89 -9.37
CA GLU A 63 -27.67 15.70 -9.91
C GLU A 63 -28.37 15.98 -11.25
N GLU A 64 -29.00 17.14 -11.43
CA GLU A 64 -29.65 17.51 -12.70
C GLU A 64 -28.66 17.60 -13.86
N LYS A 65 -27.51 18.26 -13.67
CA LYS A 65 -26.46 18.34 -14.68
C LYS A 65 -25.86 16.98 -15.00
N PHE A 66 -25.75 16.10 -14.00
CA PHE A 66 -25.26 14.75 -14.20
C PHE A 66 -26.25 13.89 -15.00
N GLN A 67 -27.55 13.98 -14.71
CA GLN A 67 -28.59 13.30 -15.49
C GLN A 67 -28.64 13.82 -16.94
N GLN A 68 -28.57 15.14 -17.15
CA GLN A 68 -28.50 15.73 -18.49
C GLN A 68 -27.27 15.27 -19.29
N TRP A 69 -26.15 15.03 -18.62
CA TRP A 69 -24.92 14.49 -19.23
C TRP A 69 -25.06 13.00 -19.57
N LEU A 70 -25.78 12.22 -18.77
CA LEU A 70 -26.03 10.79 -19.02
C LEU A 70 -27.06 10.53 -20.12
N ASP A 71 -28.03 11.44 -20.31
CA ASP A 71 -29.08 11.32 -21.33
C ASP A 71 -28.63 11.74 -22.75
N HIS A 72 -27.33 12.02 -22.96
CA HIS A 72 -26.70 12.28 -24.26
C HIS A 72 -25.69 11.18 -24.64
#